data_AF-A0A374HYB1-F1
#
_entry.id   AF-A0A374HYB1-F1
#
_cell.length_a   1.000
_cell.length_b   1.000
_cell.length_c   1.000
_cell.angle_alpha   90.00
_cell.angle_beta   90.00
_cell.angle_gamma   90.00
#
_symmetry.space_group_name_H-M   'P 1'
#
loop_
_entity.id
_entity.type
_entity.pdbx_description
1 polymer ?
#
loop_
_entity_poly.entity_id
_entity_poly.type
_entity_poly.pdbx_seq_one_letter_code
_entity_poly.pdbx_strand_id
1 'polypeptide(L)'
;MTFVLRYLQEHLKIFIMQLSFVCIFAGIFYLYHLPLTAVLYPAFVCFLLGCIFTGHSIYNAYKKHKRLMAMQSLSGAAIKDVFLKNANTLERDYQQIIRNLCEEKQSMEDRMMDSHKEMIDYFTVWVHQIKIPITSMQLHLKAEDSKLSRRLTSDLLHIGQYVEMVLTYLRLGADTTDYVFRTVHLDKILGENIRKLRGDFIMKKLDLVYVPSDETVVSDEKWLSFVIEQILSNALKYTNEGSVTISIEKPKTLCISDTGIGISPEDIPRIFEKGYTGGNGHESKQASGLGLYLCRQICNRLGHEISVISEVGRGTTMRIHMDQCQCIKF
;
A
#
# COMPACT_ATOMS: atom_id res chain seq x y z
N MET A 1 -22.05 27.40 -12.78
CA MET A 1 -22.22 28.85 -13.03
C MET A 1 -20.92 29.45 -13.49
N THR A 2 -20.98 30.16 -14.62
CA THR A 2 -20.15 29.84 -15.78
C THR A 2 -18.80 30.55 -15.75
N PHE A 3 -17.73 29.84 -16.11
CA PHE A 3 -16.40 30.41 -16.41
C PHE A 3 -16.47 31.75 -17.15
N VAL A 4 -17.46 31.87 -18.05
CA VAL A 4 -17.84 33.07 -18.80
C VAL A 4 -18.14 34.29 -17.89
N LEU A 5 -18.91 34.12 -16.81
CA LEU A 5 -19.26 35.21 -15.88
C LEU A 5 -18.04 35.75 -15.12
N ARG A 6 -17.13 34.87 -14.68
CA ARG A 6 -15.85 35.30 -14.06
C ARG A 6 -14.94 36.00 -15.06
N TYR A 7 -14.85 35.47 -16.29
CA TYR A 7 -14.06 36.08 -17.35
C TYR A 7 -14.57 37.48 -17.73
N LEU A 8 -15.89 37.67 -17.81
CA LEU A 8 -16.50 38.97 -18.03
C LEU A 8 -16.21 39.96 -16.88
N GLN A 9 -16.16 39.51 -15.63
CA GLN A 9 -15.78 40.33 -14.49
C GLN A 9 -14.30 40.77 -14.55
N GLU A 10 -13.38 39.88 -14.95
CA GLU A 10 -11.96 40.20 -15.11
C GLU A 10 -11.71 41.24 -16.21
N HIS A 11 -12.52 41.20 -17.27
CA HIS A 11 -12.41 42.12 -18.41
C HIS A 11 -13.37 43.33 -18.35
N LEU A 12 -14.08 43.53 -17.23
CA LEU A 12 -14.99 44.66 -17.02
C LEU A 12 -14.30 46.03 -17.20
N LYS A 13 -13.00 46.10 -16.88
CA LYS A 13 -12.16 47.30 -17.08
C LYS A 13 -12.12 47.78 -18.54
N ILE A 14 -12.21 46.86 -19.50
CA ILE A 14 -12.21 47.20 -20.94
C ILE A 14 -13.52 47.88 -21.33
N PHE A 15 -14.65 47.38 -20.83
CA PHE A 15 -15.96 47.99 -21.06
C PHE A 15 -16.09 49.36 -20.38
N ILE A 16 -15.56 49.49 -19.15
CA ILE A 16 -15.50 50.78 -18.44
C ILE A 16 -14.64 51.79 -19.23
N MET A 17 -13.51 51.36 -19.78
CA MET A 17 -12.64 52.20 -20.61
C MET A 17 -13.33 52.61 -21.92
N GLN A 18 -14.09 51.72 -22.56
CA GLN A 18 -14.86 52.09 -23.75
C GLN A 18 -15.98 53.09 -23.43
N LEU A 19 -16.68 52.90 -22.32
CA LEU A 19 -17.73 53.81 -21.87
C LEU A 19 -17.16 55.21 -21.55
N SER A 20 -15.99 55.28 -20.91
CA SER A 20 -15.35 56.57 -20.63
C SER A 20 -14.97 57.33 -21.90
N PHE A 21 -14.47 56.65 -22.94
CA PHE A 21 -14.22 57.29 -24.23
C PHE A 21 -15.50 57.85 -24.86
N VAL A 22 -16.60 57.08 -24.85
CA VAL A 22 -17.90 57.54 -25.38
C VAL A 22 -18.41 58.78 -24.63
N CYS A 23 -18.31 58.79 -23.30
CA CYS A 23 -18.70 59.93 -22.48
C CYS A 23 -17.85 61.18 -22.77
N ILE A 24 -16.55 61.03 -22.96
CA ILE A 24 -15.64 62.14 -23.31
C ILE A 24 -16.03 62.73 -24.68
N PHE A 25 -16.20 61.89 -25.70
CA PHE A 25 -16.59 62.36 -27.04
C PHE A 25 -17.99 63.00 -27.04
N ALA A 26 -18.95 62.42 -26.33
CA ALA A 26 -20.29 63.01 -26.19
C ALA A 26 -20.26 64.38 -25.50
N GLY A 27 -19.45 64.53 -24.44
CA GLY A 27 -19.25 65.81 -23.76
C GLY A 27 -18.63 66.89 -24.64
N ILE A 28 -17.62 66.52 -25.44
CA ILE A 28 -17.00 67.44 -26.42
C ILE A 28 -18.04 67.90 -27.46
N PHE A 29 -18.80 66.96 -28.04
CA PHE A 29 -19.79 67.30 -29.07
C PHE A 29 -20.95 68.15 -28.51
N TYR A 30 -21.36 67.89 -27.28
CA TYR A 30 -22.36 68.71 -26.59
C TYR A 30 -21.87 70.15 -26.37
N LEU A 31 -20.62 70.34 -25.94
CA LEU A 31 -20.03 71.65 -25.69
C LEU A 31 -19.87 72.50 -26.97
N TYR A 32 -19.64 71.84 -28.11
CA TYR A 32 -19.53 72.49 -29.43
C TYR A 32 -20.88 72.64 -30.16
N HIS A 33 -22.01 72.28 -29.53
CA HIS A 33 -23.34 72.26 -30.15
C HIS A 33 -23.45 71.45 -31.45
N LEU A 34 -22.62 70.41 -31.58
CA LEU A 34 -22.65 69.48 -32.71
C LEU A 34 -23.71 68.39 -32.48
N PRO A 35 -24.24 67.79 -33.57
CA PRO A 35 -25.21 66.72 -33.43
C PRO A 35 -24.59 65.50 -32.75
N LEU A 36 -25.11 65.14 -31.58
CA LEU A 36 -24.70 63.95 -30.80
C LEU A 36 -24.83 62.63 -31.58
N THR A 37 -25.66 62.60 -32.64
CA THR A 37 -25.79 61.46 -33.55
C THR A 37 -24.48 61.09 -34.24
N ALA A 38 -23.56 62.04 -34.42
CA ALA A 38 -22.23 61.80 -34.98
C ALA A 38 -21.32 60.96 -34.07
N VAL A 39 -21.58 60.94 -32.76
CA VAL A 39 -20.83 60.12 -31.78
C VAL A 39 -21.45 58.73 -31.63
N LEU A 40 -22.78 58.62 -31.78
CA LEU A 40 -23.52 57.37 -31.58
C LEU A 40 -23.15 56.28 -32.59
N TYR A 41 -22.98 56.63 -33.87
CA TYR A 41 -22.65 55.65 -34.90
C TYR A 41 -21.25 55.01 -34.72
N PRO A 42 -20.15 55.79 -34.56
CA PRO A 42 -18.84 55.21 -34.23
C PRO A 42 -18.83 54.43 -32.91
N ALA A 43 -19.57 54.89 -31.89
CA ALA A 43 -19.69 54.18 -30.61
C ALA A 43 -20.30 52.78 -30.79
N PHE A 44 -21.36 52.67 -31.60
CA PHE A 44 -22.00 51.39 -31.92
C PHE A 44 -21.07 50.44 -32.67
N VAL A 45 -20.30 50.93 -33.65
CA VAL A 45 -19.33 50.12 -34.39
C VAL A 45 -18.20 49.62 -33.46
N CYS A 46 -17.66 50.49 -32.60
CA CYS A 46 -16.65 50.12 -31.60
C CYS A 46 -17.17 49.09 -30.59
N PHE A 47 -18.45 49.20 -30.19
CA PHE A 47 -19.09 48.23 -29.32
C PHE A 47 -19.20 46.85 -29.99
N LEU A 48 -19.66 46.77 -31.24
CA LEU A 48 -19.74 45.51 -31.99
C LEU A 48 -18.37 44.84 -32.16
N LEU A 49 -17.32 45.61 -32.50
CA LEU A 49 -15.96 45.10 -32.58
C LEU A 49 -15.44 44.60 -31.22
N GLY A 50 -15.77 45.31 -30.13
CA GLY A 50 -15.47 44.88 -28.77
C GLY A 50 -16.14 43.55 -28.40
N CYS A 51 -17.41 43.36 -28.78
CA CYS A 51 -18.14 42.11 -28.58
C CYS A 51 -17.51 40.94 -29.35
N ILE A 52 -17.05 41.16 -30.59
CA ILE A 52 -16.37 40.14 -31.39
C ILE A 52 -15.03 39.74 -30.74
N PHE A 53 -14.22 40.72 -30.33
CA PHE A 53 -12.93 40.46 -29.68
C PHE A 53 -13.07 39.73 -28.35
N THR A 54 -14.01 40.16 -27.50
CA THR A 54 -14.29 39.50 -26.22
C THR A 54 -14.87 38.10 -26.41
N GLY A 55 -15.73 37.90 -27.41
CA GLY A 55 -16.23 36.57 -27.78
C GLY A 55 -15.12 35.60 -28.19
N HIS A 56 -14.19 36.05 -29.05
CA HIS A 56 -13.02 35.25 -29.44
C HIS A 56 -12.12 34.93 -28.24
N SER A 57 -11.91 35.90 -27.35
CA SER A 57 -11.10 35.72 -26.14
C SER A 57 -11.71 34.73 -25.15
N ILE A 58 -13.03 34.81 -24.93
CA ILE A 58 -13.79 33.85 -24.11
C ILE A 58 -13.68 32.43 -24.68
N TYR A 59 -13.82 32.28 -26.00
CA TYR A 59 -13.73 30.98 -26.66
C TYR A 59 -12.35 30.32 -26.45
N ASN A 60 -11.27 31.09 -26.62
CA ASN A 60 -9.91 30.60 -26.41
C ASN A 60 -9.65 30.24 -24.94
N ALA A 61 -10.13 31.07 -24.01
CA ALA A 61 -10.02 30.84 -22.57
C ALA A 61 -10.81 29.57 -22.15
N TYR A 62 -12.01 29.37 -22.69
CA TYR A 62 -12.83 28.18 -22.42
C TYR A 62 -12.17 26.89 -22.94
N LYS A 63 -11.64 26.92 -24.17
CA LYS A 63 -10.88 25.79 -24.75
C LYS A 63 -9.67 25.42 -23.89
N LYS A 64 -8.97 26.43 -23.35
CA LYS A 64 -7.84 26.23 -22.44
C LYS A 64 -8.27 25.62 -21.11
N HIS A 65 -9.34 26.16 -20.49
CA HIS A 65 -9.88 25.64 -19.24
C HIS A 65 -10.29 24.16 -19.36
N LYS A 66 -11.00 23.80 -20.43
CA LYS A 66 -11.41 22.41 -20.68
C LYS A 66 -10.20 21.47 -20.84
N ARG A 67 -9.14 21.92 -21.50
CA ARG A 67 -7.88 21.17 -21.61
C ARG A 67 -7.19 20.99 -20.27
N LEU A 68 -7.11 22.03 -19.45
CA LEU A 68 -6.50 21.95 -18.11
C LEU A 68 -7.29 21.02 -17.17
N MET A 69 -8.62 21.06 -17.22
CA MET A 69 -9.48 20.13 -16.47
C MET A 69 -9.24 18.67 -16.90
N ALA A 70 -9.08 18.42 -18.20
CA ALA A 70 -8.73 17.09 -18.70
C ALA A 70 -7.33 16.62 -18.27
N MET A 71 -6.43 17.54 -17.91
CA MET A 71 -5.08 17.23 -17.40
C MET A 71 -5.06 16.88 -15.91
N GLN A 72 -6.09 17.25 -15.14
CA GLN A 72 -6.13 16.97 -13.69
C GLN A 72 -6.21 15.47 -13.35
N SER A 73 -6.68 14.64 -14.30
CA SER A 73 -6.76 13.19 -14.13
C SER A 73 -5.54 12.42 -14.64
N LEU A 74 -4.54 13.11 -15.20
CA LEU A 74 -3.33 12.48 -15.77
C LEU A 74 -2.22 12.38 -14.71
N SER A 75 -1.48 11.26 -14.72
CA SER A 75 -0.30 11.05 -13.87
C SER A 75 0.80 12.09 -14.18
N GLY A 76 1.61 12.44 -13.17
CA GLY A 76 2.64 13.49 -13.26
C GLY A 76 3.64 13.34 -14.42
N ALA A 77 3.94 12.09 -14.83
CA ALA A 77 4.80 11.81 -15.98
C ALA A 77 4.16 12.22 -17.32
N ALA A 78 2.84 12.01 -17.48
CA ALA A 78 2.11 12.35 -18.70
C ALA A 78 1.85 13.86 -18.85
N ILE A 79 2.00 14.63 -17.77
CA ILE A 79 1.88 16.11 -17.80
C ILE A 79 3.06 16.72 -18.57
N LYS A 80 4.23 16.08 -18.56
CA LYS A 80 5.44 16.59 -19.23
C LYS A 80 5.28 16.72 -20.75
N ASP A 81 4.50 15.85 -21.38
CA ASP A 81 4.33 15.83 -22.84
C ASP A 81 3.19 16.75 -23.34
N VAL A 82 2.41 17.30 -22.41
CA VAL A 82 1.14 17.98 -22.72
C VAL A 82 1.27 19.51 -22.64
N PHE A 83 2.47 20.04 -22.40
CA PHE A 83 2.70 21.49 -22.31
C PHE A 83 2.26 22.26 -23.56
N LEU A 84 1.60 23.41 -23.35
CA LEU A 84 0.95 24.19 -24.40
C LEU A 84 2.01 24.77 -25.37
N LYS A 85 1.99 24.34 -26.64
CA LYS A 85 2.87 24.85 -27.70
C LYS A 85 2.67 26.35 -28.01
N ASN A 86 1.47 26.89 -27.75
CA ASN A 86 1.11 28.30 -27.98
C ASN A 86 0.81 29.03 -26.66
N ALA A 87 1.74 28.95 -25.71
CA ALA A 87 1.63 29.61 -24.40
C ALA A 87 2.11 31.07 -24.45
N ASN A 88 1.34 31.97 -23.80
CA ASN A 88 1.77 33.34 -23.49
C ASN A 88 3.00 33.33 -22.55
N THR A 89 3.73 34.43 -22.44
CA THR A 89 4.95 34.53 -21.60
C THR A 89 4.73 34.03 -20.18
N LEU A 90 3.70 34.53 -19.49
CA LEU A 90 3.32 34.10 -18.14
C LEU A 90 3.03 32.58 -18.06
N GLU A 91 2.42 32.01 -19.10
CA GLU A 91 2.11 30.59 -19.15
C GLU A 91 3.38 29.75 -19.36
N ARG A 92 4.36 30.26 -20.11
CA ARG A 92 5.67 29.61 -20.25
C ARG A 92 6.39 29.58 -18.91
N ASP A 93 6.32 30.66 -18.13
CA ASP A 93 6.91 30.73 -16.79
C ASP A 93 6.26 29.70 -15.85
N TYR A 94 4.92 29.64 -15.82
CA TYR A 94 4.22 28.61 -15.03
C TYR A 94 4.55 27.19 -15.48
N GLN A 95 4.63 26.93 -16.79
CA GLN A 95 5.03 25.62 -17.29
C GLN A 95 6.45 25.26 -16.88
N GLN A 96 7.36 26.22 -16.84
CA GLN A 96 8.73 25.98 -16.38
C GLN A 96 8.77 25.63 -14.89
N ILE A 97 8.02 26.35 -14.06
CA ILE A 97 7.89 26.03 -12.63
C ILE A 97 7.31 24.62 -12.44
N ILE A 98 6.25 24.28 -13.17
CA ILE A 98 5.63 22.94 -13.11
C ILE A 98 6.62 21.87 -13.56
N ARG A 99 7.39 22.11 -14.64
CA ARG A 99 8.45 21.18 -15.07
C ARG A 99 9.46 20.92 -13.97
N ASN A 100 9.99 21.99 -13.38
CA ASN A 100 10.97 21.89 -12.30
C ASN A 100 10.38 21.11 -11.10
N LEU A 101 9.13 21.38 -10.70
CA LEU A 101 8.46 20.66 -9.62
C LEU A 101 8.23 19.17 -9.96
N CYS A 102 7.85 18.85 -11.19
CA CYS A 102 7.68 17.46 -11.63
C CYS A 102 9.01 16.72 -11.69
N GLU A 103 10.09 17.37 -12.12
CA GLU A 103 11.45 16.82 -12.10
C GLU A 103 11.96 16.62 -10.67
N GLU A 104 11.76 17.60 -9.80
CA GLU A 104 12.10 17.50 -8.39
C GLU A 104 11.34 16.35 -7.72
N LYS A 105 10.02 16.27 -7.92
CA LYS A 105 9.21 15.17 -7.43
C LYS A 105 9.71 13.81 -7.93
N GLN A 106 9.94 13.67 -9.23
CA GLN A 106 10.46 12.42 -9.80
C GLN A 106 11.82 12.06 -9.17
N SER A 107 12.72 13.03 -9.05
CA SER A 107 14.03 12.79 -8.42
C SER A 107 13.93 12.41 -6.94
N MET A 108 12.91 12.90 -6.23
CA MET A 108 12.63 12.48 -4.85
C MET A 108 12.10 11.05 -4.80
N GLU A 109 11.16 10.70 -5.69
CA GLU A 109 10.64 9.33 -5.82
C GLU A 109 11.77 8.34 -6.17
N ASP A 110 12.61 8.67 -7.14
CA ASP A 110 13.76 7.85 -7.55
C ASP A 110 14.75 7.68 -6.38
N ARG A 111 15.11 8.75 -5.68
CA ARG A 111 15.99 8.69 -4.49
C ARG A 111 15.40 7.86 -3.34
N MET A 112 14.10 7.97 -3.11
CA MET A 112 13.41 7.16 -2.10
C MET A 112 13.45 5.68 -2.48
N MET A 113 13.23 5.37 -3.76
CA MET A 113 13.24 4.00 -4.28
C MET A 113 14.65 3.40 -4.19
N ASP A 114 15.68 4.15 -4.57
CA ASP A 114 17.09 3.75 -4.45
C ASP A 114 17.48 3.51 -2.99
N SER A 115 17.14 4.43 -2.08
CA SER A 115 17.42 4.27 -0.65
C SER A 115 16.71 3.05 -0.04
N HIS A 116 15.47 2.79 -0.45
CA HIS A 116 14.73 1.59 -0.03
C HIS A 116 15.39 0.30 -0.52
N LYS A 117 15.85 0.29 -1.78
CA LYS A 117 16.58 -0.84 -2.35
C LYS A 117 17.90 -1.10 -1.62
N GLU A 118 18.71 -0.06 -1.41
CA GLU A 118 19.96 -0.17 -0.64
C GLU A 118 19.73 -0.72 0.77
N MET A 119 18.65 -0.30 1.43
CA MET A 119 18.26 -0.82 2.74
C MET A 119 17.96 -2.32 2.68
N ILE A 120 17.16 -2.77 1.71
CA ILE A 120 16.85 -4.21 1.53
C ILE A 120 18.13 -5.01 1.28
N ASP A 121 19.02 -4.52 0.42
CA ASP A 121 20.28 -5.20 0.08
C ASP A 121 21.18 -5.31 1.32
N TYR A 122 21.32 -4.22 2.09
CA TYR A 122 22.07 -4.20 3.34
C TYR A 122 21.55 -5.22 4.36
N PHE A 123 20.23 -5.23 4.61
CA PHE A 123 19.63 -6.18 5.55
C PHE A 123 19.71 -7.62 5.05
N THR A 124 19.67 -7.85 3.74
CA THR A 124 19.86 -9.18 3.14
C THR A 124 21.25 -9.75 3.45
N VAL A 125 22.30 -8.94 3.28
CA VAL A 125 23.67 -9.31 3.65
C VAL A 125 23.78 -9.53 5.16
N TRP A 126 23.21 -8.63 5.97
CA TRP A 126 23.25 -8.74 7.43
C TRP A 126 22.59 -10.02 7.96
N VAL A 127 21.43 -10.39 7.41
CA VAL A 127 20.76 -11.66 7.77
C VAL A 127 21.60 -12.87 7.39
N HIS A 128 22.23 -12.86 6.21
CA HIS A 128 23.15 -13.94 5.84
C HIS A 128 24.30 -14.06 6.86
N GLN A 129 24.91 -12.94 7.26
CA GLN A 129 26.00 -12.93 8.24
C GLN A 129 25.56 -13.42 9.64
N ILE A 130 24.31 -13.20 10.04
CA ILE A 130 23.77 -13.70 11.31
C ILE A 130 23.39 -15.18 11.26
N LYS A 131 22.93 -15.68 10.11
CA LYS A 131 22.61 -17.10 9.95
C LYS A 131 23.84 -18.01 10.09
N ILE A 132 25.02 -17.54 9.70
CA ILE A 132 26.27 -18.30 9.81
C ILE A 132 26.57 -18.71 11.27
N PRO A 133 26.70 -17.79 12.25
CA PRO A 133 26.96 -18.14 13.64
C PRO A 133 25.79 -18.92 14.26
N ILE A 134 24.53 -18.64 13.89
CA ILE A 134 23.39 -19.44 14.36
C ILE A 134 23.54 -20.91 13.93
N THR A 135 23.89 -21.14 12.66
CA THR A 135 24.08 -22.49 12.12
C THR A 135 25.25 -23.20 12.81
N SER A 136 26.36 -22.49 13.04
CA SER A 136 27.51 -23.01 13.80
C SER A 136 27.11 -23.43 15.22
N MET A 137 26.41 -22.56 15.94
CA MET A 137 25.93 -22.87 17.30
C MET A 137 24.95 -24.06 17.31
N GLN A 138 24.03 -24.13 16.33
CA GLN A 138 23.12 -25.27 16.19
C GLN A 138 23.86 -26.59 15.96
N LEU A 139 24.95 -26.59 15.19
CA LEU A 139 25.78 -27.79 14.98
C LEU A 139 26.49 -28.22 16.27
N HIS A 140 27.07 -27.27 17.02
CA HIS A 140 27.72 -27.57 18.30
C HIS A 140 26.73 -28.12 19.34
N LEU A 141 25.53 -27.55 19.43
CA LEU A 141 24.53 -28.01 20.38
C LEU A 141 23.99 -29.40 20.01
N LYS A 142 23.88 -29.73 18.72
CA LYS A 142 23.49 -31.08 18.29
C LYS A 142 24.47 -32.18 18.74
N ALA A 143 25.72 -31.84 19.04
CA ALA A 143 26.70 -32.81 19.52
C ALA A 143 26.48 -33.24 20.98
N GLU A 144 25.78 -32.43 21.78
CA GLU A 144 25.47 -32.72 23.19
C GLU A 144 23.96 -32.87 23.40
N ASP A 145 23.50 -34.04 23.85
CA ASP A 145 22.09 -34.25 24.20
C ASP A 145 21.81 -33.94 25.69
N SER A 146 22.01 -32.67 26.07
CA SER A 146 21.71 -32.19 27.41
C SER A 146 20.40 -31.39 27.45
N LYS A 147 19.75 -31.31 28.62
CA LYS A 147 18.55 -30.47 28.80
C LYS A 147 18.83 -29.00 28.47
N LEU A 148 20.05 -28.52 28.76
CA LEU A 148 20.51 -27.18 28.40
C LEU A 148 20.65 -27.02 26.89
N SER A 149 21.24 -28.01 26.21
CA SER A 149 21.43 -28.00 24.75
C SER A 149 20.10 -27.93 24.01
N ARG A 150 19.10 -28.72 24.42
CA ARG A 150 17.75 -28.67 23.83
C ARG A 150 17.10 -27.30 24.00
N ARG A 151 17.24 -26.68 25.17
CA ARG A 151 16.73 -25.32 25.44
C ARG A 151 17.42 -24.27 24.55
N LEU A 152 18.75 -24.26 24.50
CA LEU A 152 19.51 -23.34 23.65
C LEU A 152 19.23 -23.53 22.16
N THR A 153 18.98 -24.77 21.73
CA THR A 153 18.58 -25.09 20.34
C THR A 153 17.24 -24.45 19.99
N SER A 154 16.25 -24.54 20.90
CA SER A 154 14.95 -23.87 20.74
C SER A 154 15.10 -22.35 20.73
N ASP A 155 15.91 -21.77 21.64
CA ASP A 155 16.19 -20.33 21.65
C ASP A 155 16.86 -19.84 20.34
N LEU A 156 17.80 -20.61 19.78
CA LEU A 156 18.42 -20.30 18.48
C LEU A 156 17.45 -20.43 17.31
N LEU A 157 16.52 -21.38 17.36
CA LEU A 157 15.46 -21.50 16.36
C LEU A 157 14.58 -20.24 16.37
N HIS A 158 14.18 -19.75 17.55
CA HIS A 158 13.43 -18.51 17.68
C HIS A 158 14.20 -17.29 17.14
N ILE A 159 15.51 -17.18 17.44
CA ILE A 159 16.35 -16.11 16.88
C ILE A 159 16.37 -16.19 15.35
N GLY A 160 16.55 -17.39 14.79
CA GLY A 160 16.49 -17.61 13.33
C GLY A 160 15.17 -17.16 12.72
N GLN A 161 14.04 -17.46 13.39
CA GLN A 161 12.71 -17.02 12.97
C GLN A 161 12.56 -15.49 13.01
N TYR A 162 13.06 -14.81 14.04
CA TYR A 162 13.04 -13.35 14.10
C TYR A 162 13.88 -12.70 13.01
N VAL A 163 15.04 -13.28 12.70
CA VAL A 163 15.90 -12.84 11.61
C VAL A 163 15.19 -12.98 10.25
N GLU A 164 14.51 -14.10 10.00
CA GLU A 164 13.69 -14.28 8.79
C GLU A 164 12.48 -13.35 8.73
N MET A 165 11.85 -13.07 9.88
CA MET A 165 10.73 -12.15 9.98
C MET A 165 11.13 -10.73 9.54
N VAL A 166 12.35 -10.27 9.86
CA VAL A 166 12.86 -8.96 9.41
C VAL A 166 12.96 -8.91 7.89
N LEU A 167 13.56 -9.92 7.24
CA LEU A 167 13.62 -9.95 5.76
C LEU A 167 12.24 -10.00 5.13
N THR A 168 11.34 -10.78 5.73
CA THR A 168 9.96 -10.92 5.25
C THR A 168 9.24 -9.58 5.31
N TYR A 169 9.38 -8.85 6.43
CA TYR A 169 8.83 -7.51 6.59
C TYR A 169 9.39 -6.51 5.56
N LEU A 170 10.71 -6.50 5.35
CA LEU A 170 11.35 -5.61 4.40
C LEU A 170 10.92 -5.89 2.96
N ARG A 171 10.84 -7.17 2.58
CA ARG A 171 10.38 -7.58 1.24
C ARG A 171 8.92 -7.26 1.00
N LEU A 172 8.05 -7.47 2.00
CA LEU A 172 6.65 -7.05 1.89
C LEU A 172 6.52 -5.54 1.69
N GLY A 173 7.41 -4.72 2.26
CA GLY A 173 7.40 -3.27 2.03
C GLY A 173 7.67 -2.85 0.59
N ALA A 174 8.29 -3.72 -0.23
CA ALA A 174 8.59 -3.43 -1.62
C ALA A 174 7.44 -3.82 -2.54
N ASP A 175 7.07 -2.90 -3.45
CA ASP A 175 6.10 -3.16 -4.52
C ASP A 175 6.57 -4.22 -5.54
N THR A 176 7.87 -4.54 -5.53
CA THR A 176 8.54 -5.45 -6.47
C THR A 176 8.71 -6.89 -5.95
N THR A 177 7.82 -7.36 -5.06
CA THR A 177 7.92 -8.75 -4.61
C THR A 177 7.54 -9.70 -5.74
N ASP A 178 8.53 -10.38 -6.34
CA ASP A 178 8.30 -11.42 -7.35
C ASP A 178 7.66 -12.66 -6.70
N TYR A 179 6.34 -12.74 -6.73
CA TYR A 179 5.59 -13.93 -6.32
C TYR A 179 5.65 -15.00 -7.41
N VAL A 180 5.96 -16.25 -7.01
CA VAL A 180 6.00 -17.40 -7.91
C VAL A 180 4.77 -18.28 -7.64
N PHE A 181 3.65 -17.92 -8.25
CA PHE A 181 2.41 -18.69 -8.14
C PHE A 181 2.50 -20.01 -8.92
N ARG A 182 2.31 -21.12 -8.21
CA ARG A 182 2.23 -22.47 -8.78
C ARG A 182 1.19 -23.31 -8.05
N THR A 183 0.77 -24.39 -8.67
CA THR A 183 -0.05 -25.40 -7.96
C THR A 183 0.86 -26.13 -6.97
N VAL A 184 0.54 -26.05 -5.68
CA VAL A 184 1.31 -26.67 -4.59
C VAL A 184 0.45 -27.68 -3.84
N HIS A 185 1.07 -28.77 -3.39
CA HIS A 185 0.46 -29.74 -2.48
C HIS A 185 0.54 -29.22 -1.04
N LEU A 186 -0.61 -29.03 -0.39
CA LEU A 186 -0.66 -28.51 0.98
C LEU A 186 0.08 -29.42 1.95
N ASP A 187 -0.09 -30.73 1.82
CA ASP A 187 0.55 -31.73 2.68
C ASP A 187 2.08 -31.66 2.67
N LYS A 188 2.69 -31.33 1.52
CA LYS A 188 4.15 -31.13 1.45
C LYS A 188 4.57 -29.96 2.32
N ILE A 189 3.89 -28.82 2.21
CA ILE A 189 4.21 -27.59 2.96
C ILE A 189 3.96 -27.79 4.45
N LEU A 190 2.84 -28.42 4.81
CA LEU A 190 2.50 -28.73 6.20
C LEU A 190 3.52 -29.69 6.81
N GLY A 191 3.85 -30.77 6.11
CA GLY A 191 4.81 -31.78 6.57
C GLY A 191 6.21 -31.21 6.81
N GLU A 192 6.68 -30.31 5.95
CA GLU A 192 7.97 -29.61 6.15
C GLU A 192 7.95 -28.74 7.41
N ASN A 193 6.89 -27.95 7.63
CA ASN A 193 6.78 -27.09 8.81
C ASN A 193 6.59 -27.86 10.12
N ILE A 194 5.78 -28.93 10.10
CA ILE A 194 5.63 -29.85 11.23
C ILE A 194 6.97 -30.47 11.60
N ARG A 195 7.76 -30.91 10.61
CA ARG A 195 9.07 -31.54 10.86
C ARG A 195 10.05 -30.56 11.48
N LYS A 196 10.05 -29.29 11.06
CA LYS A 196 10.89 -28.23 11.65
C LYS A 196 10.57 -28.02 13.13
N LEU A 197 9.28 -27.97 13.49
CA LEU A 197 8.80 -27.66 14.85
C LEU A 197 8.65 -28.88 15.77
N ARG A 198 8.97 -30.09 15.28
CA ARG A 198 8.85 -31.35 16.04
C ARG A 198 9.54 -31.30 17.41
N GLY A 199 10.69 -30.65 17.50
CA GLY A 199 11.44 -30.52 18.76
C GLY A 199 10.64 -29.80 19.84
N ASP A 200 9.93 -28.73 19.48
CA ASP A 200 9.16 -27.92 20.41
C ASP A 200 7.89 -28.65 20.89
N PHE A 201 7.21 -29.39 20.00
CA PHE A 201 6.09 -30.28 20.37
C PHE A 201 6.52 -31.31 21.42
N ILE A 202 7.67 -31.96 21.22
CA ILE A 202 8.20 -32.97 22.15
C ILE A 202 8.61 -32.32 23.49
N MET A 203 9.28 -31.18 23.45
CA MET A 203 9.73 -30.48 24.65
C MET A 203 8.56 -29.99 25.50
N LYS A 204 7.50 -29.48 24.88
CA LYS A 204 6.28 -29.02 25.56
C LYS A 204 5.30 -30.15 25.87
N LYS A 205 5.52 -31.37 25.37
CA LYS A 205 4.61 -32.52 25.48
C LYS A 205 3.21 -32.20 24.95
N LEU A 206 3.14 -31.51 23.82
CA LEU A 206 1.88 -31.19 23.14
C LEU A 206 1.56 -32.27 22.12
N ASP A 207 0.30 -32.69 22.08
CA ASP A 207 -0.19 -33.63 21.07
C ASP A 207 -0.37 -32.91 19.73
N LEU A 208 0.09 -33.53 18.65
CA LEU A 208 -0.16 -33.04 17.28
C LEU A 208 -1.14 -33.96 16.58
N VAL A 209 -2.32 -33.45 16.27
CA VAL A 209 -3.33 -34.15 15.49
C VAL A 209 -3.31 -33.60 14.08
N TYR A 210 -2.78 -34.37 13.14
CA TYR A 210 -2.71 -33.98 11.73
C TYR A 210 -3.44 -35.00 10.88
N VAL A 211 -4.41 -34.52 10.10
CA VAL A 211 -5.12 -35.33 9.10
C VAL A 211 -4.54 -35.00 7.72
N PRO A 212 -3.79 -35.93 7.08
CA PRO A 212 -3.27 -35.73 5.74
C PRO A 212 -4.38 -35.48 4.71
N SER A 213 -4.05 -34.71 3.68
CA SER A 213 -4.96 -34.28 2.64
C SER A 213 -4.25 -34.11 1.30
N ASP A 214 -4.81 -34.69 0.24
CA ASP A 214 -4.27 -34.56 -1.12
C ASP A 214 -4.65 -33.22 -1.80
N GLU A 215 -5.11 -32.23 -1.04
CA GLU A 215 -5.55 -30.95 -1.57
C GLU A 215 -4.41 -30.12 -2.18
N THR A 216 -4.72 -29.49 -3.30
CA THR A 216 -3.81 -28.61 -4.03
C THR A 216 -4.37 -27.20 -4.14
N VAL A 217 -3.50 -26.20 -4.00
CA VAL A 217 -3.85 -24.78 -4.06
C VAL A 217 -2.90 -24.04 -5.00
N VAL A 218 -3.38 -22.98 -5.64
CA VAL A 218 -2.51 -22.05 -6.39
C VAL A 218 -1.96 -21.04 -5.41
N SER A 219 -0.65 -21.06 -5.17
CA SER A 219 0.01 -20.18 -4.20
C SER A 219 1.50 -20.10 -4.48
N ASP A 220 2.19 -19.22 -3.76
CA ASP A 220 3.65 -19.28 -3.61
C ASP A 220 4.01 -20.16 -2.39
N GLU A 221 4.83 -21.19 -2.62
CA GLU A 221 5.23 -22.17 -1.59
C GLU A 221 5.99 -21.53 -0.44
N LYS A 222 6.89 -20.60 -0.72
CA LYS A 222 7.76 -19.97 0.28
C LYS A 222 6.94 -19.06 1.20
N TRP A 223 6.09 -18.23 0.61
CA TRP A 223 5.25 -17.29 1.35
C TRP A 223 4.17 -18.01 2.15
N LEU A 224 3.52 -19.04 1.58
CA LEU A 224 2.55 -19.84 2.31
C LEU A 224 3.20 -20.63 3.46
N SER A 225 4.41 -21.18 3.23
CA SER A 225 5.18 -21.85 4.27
C SER A 225 5.50 -20.92 5.44
N PHE A 226 5.87 -19.65 5.19
CA PHE A 226 6.06 -18.65 6.24
C PHE A 226 4.78 -18.41 7.07
N VAL A 227 3.62 -18.28 6.42
CA VAL A 227 2.34 -18.07 7.12
C VAL A 227 2.03 -19.26 8.03
N ILE A 228 2.17 -20.49 7.52
CA ILE A 228 1.93 -21.72 8.28
C ILE A 228 2.91 -21.82 9.45
N GLU A 229 4.19 -21.55 9.23
CA GLU A 229 5.21 -21.56 10.29
C GLU A 229 4.89 -20.57 11.42
N GLN A 230 4.44 -19.36 11.08
CA GLN A 230 4.05 -18.35 12.06
C GLN A 230 2.82 -18.75 12.86
N ILE A 231 1.81 -19.33 12.22
CA ILE A 231 0.60 -19.79 12.90
C ILE A 231 0.94 -20.95 13.85
N LEU A 232 1.72 -21.93 13.40
CA LEU A 232 2.14 -23.06 14.24
C LEU A 232 3.04 -22.62 15.40
N SER A 233 3.94 -21.66 15.16
CA SER A 233 4.77 -21.07 16.22
C SER A 233 3.91 -20.37 17.28
N ASN A 234 2.88 -19.63 16.87
CA ASN A 234 1.92 -19.03 17.81
C ASN A 234 1.14 -20.11 18.58
N ALA A 235 0.62 -21.14 17.91
CA ALA A 235 -0.07 -22.26 18.56
C ALA A 235 0.81 -22.92 19.63
N LEU A 236 2.07 -23.21 19.30
CA LEU A 236 3.06 -23.75 20.24
C LEU A 236 3.36 -22.78 21.37
N LYS A 237 3.49 -21.48 21.09
CA LYS A 237 3.81 -20.45 22.09
C LYS A 237 2.71 -20.31 23.14
N TYR A 238 1.46 -20.29 22.71
CA TYR A 238 0.30 -19.99 23.56
C TYR A 238 -0.43 -21.23 24.12
N THR A 239 0.06 -22.43 23.79
CA THR A 239 -0.42 -23.70 24.37
C THR A 239 0.63 -24.24 25.34
N ASN A 240 0.24 -24.37 26.62
CA ASN A 240 1.09 -24.94 27.66
C ASN A 240 0.90 -26.46 27.76
N GLU A 241 -0.35 -26.90 27.72
CA GLU A 241 -0.77 -28.31 27.78
C GLU A 241 -1.92 -28.52 26.79
N GLY A 242 -2.04 -29.74 26.27
CA GLY A 242 -3.09 -30.11 25.31
C GLY A 242 -2.55 -30.38 23.91
N SER A 243 -3.23 -29.89 22.88
CA SER A 243 -2.98 -30.30 21.50
C SER A 243 -3.04 -29.16 20.48
N VAL A 244 -2.37 -29.38 19.35
CA VAL A 244 -2.55 -28.60 18.13
C VAL A 244 -3.10 -29.52 17.06
N THR A 245 -4.21 -29.12 16.44
CA THR A 245 -4.91 -29.87 15.39
C THR A 245 -4.79 -29.14 14.07
N ILE A 246 -4.37 -29.84 13.02
CA ILE A 246 -4.28 -29.34 11.65
C ILE A 246 -5.27 -30.14 10.80
N SER A 247 -6.21 -29.45 10.18
CA SER A 247 -7.25 -30.05 9.34
C SER A 247 -7.57 -29.17 8.13
N ILE A 248 -8.17 -29.76 7.10
CA ILE A 248 -8.62 -29.05 5.91
C ILE A 248 -10.13 -29.26 5.78
N GLU A 249 -10.88 -28.16 5.87
CA GLU A 249 -12.33 -28.12 5.67
C GLU A 249 -12.66 -27.80 4.21
N LYS A 250 -13.77 -28.36 3.70
CA LYS A 250 -14.28 -28.03 2.36
C LYS A 250 -14.78 -26.58 2.29
N PRO A 251 -14.63 -25.86 1.16
CA PRO A 251 -14.03 -26.32 -0.10
C PRO A 251 -12.49 -26.43 -0.04
N LYS A 252 -11.76 -25.42 0.45
CA LYS A 252 -10.29 -25.45 0.62
C LYS A 252 -9.83 -24.55 1.77
N THR A 253 -10.28 -24.82 2.98
CA THR A 253 -9.93 -24.02 4.17
C THR A 253 -8.97 -24.78 5.07
N LEU A 254 -7.74 -24.31 5.21
CA LEU A 254 -6.78 -24.85 6.19
C LEU A 254 -7.10 -24.30 7.57
N CYS A 255 -7.35 -25.19 8.52
CA CYS A 255 -7.64 -24.88 9.91
C CYS A 255 -6.50 -25.39 10.80
N ILE A 256 -5.84 -24.47 11.51
CA ILE A 256 -4.84 -24.79 12.54
C ILE A 256 -5.44 -24.35 13.88
N SER A 257 -5.76 -25.32 14.72
CA SER A 257 -6.45 -25.14 16.00
C SER A 257 -5.55 -25.52 17.15
N ASP A 258 -5.47 -24.69 18.17
CA ASP A 258 -4.76 -24.97 19.42
C ASP A 258 -5.73 -24.98 20.60
N THR A 259 -5.34 -25.65 21.68
CA THR A 259 -6.08 -25.67 22.96
C THR A 259 -5.46 -24.72 23.99
N GLY A 260 -4.85 -23.63 23.53
CA GLY A 260 -4.12 -22.69 24.38
C GLY A 260 -5.02 -21.73 25.16
N ILE A 261 -4.44 -20.61 25.59
CA ILE A 261 -5.11 -19.61 26.43
C ILE A 261 -6.29 -18.90 25.74
N GLY A 262 -6.40 -18.98 24.41
CA GLY A 262 -7.38 -18.24 23.62
C GLY A 262 -7.12 -16.73 23.58
N ILE A 263 -7.98 -16.01 22.88
CA ILE A 263 -7.91 -14.56 22.62
C ILE A 263 -9.22 -13.92 23.10
N SER A 264 -9.14 -12.77 23.77
CA SER A 264 -10.33 -12.05 24.21
C SER A 264 -11.12 -11.52 23.00
N PRO A 265 -12.45 -11.45 23.06
CA PRO A 265 -13.27 -10.91 21.97
C PRO A 265 -12.90 -9.47 21.57
N GLU A 266 -12.40 -8.68 22.52
CA GLU A 266 -11.93 -7.30 22.31
C GLU A 266 -10.64 -7.23 21.49
N ASP A 267 -9.77 -8.24 21.62
CA ASP A 267 -8.47 -8.30 20.96
C ASP A 267 -8.59 -8.90 19.54
N ILE A 268 -9.56 -9.78 19.29
CA ILE A 268 -9.80 -10.45 17.99
C ILE A 268 -9.74 -9.50 16.78
N PRO A 269 -10.43 -8.33 16.74
CA PRO A 269 -10.38 -7.45 15.58
C PRO A 269 -9.00 -6.82 15.36
N ARG A 270 -8.13 -6.80 16.39
CA ARG A 270 -6.86 -6.08 16.39
C ARG A 270 -5.64 -6.98 16.24
N ILE A 271 -5.77 -8.30 16.36
CA ILE A 271 -4.61 -9.23 16.30
C ILE A 271 -3.82 -9.18 14.98
N PHE A 272 -4.44 -8.69 13.91
CA PHE A 272 -3.79 -8.50 12.60
C PHE A 272 -3.26 -7.08 12.40
N GLU A 273 -3.43 -6.17 13.35
CA GLU A 273 -2.89 -4.82 13.30
C GLU A 273 -1.38 -4.83 13.50
N LYS A 274 -0.69 -3.92 12.81
CA LYS A 274 0.76 -3.81 12.87
C LYS A 274 1.22 -3.44 14.29
N GLY A 275 2.05 -4.30 14.89
CA GLY A 275 2.66 -4.03 16.19
C GLY A 275 1.71 -4.26 17.36
N TYR A 276 0.54 -4.86 17.13
CA TYR A 276 -0.40 -5.15 18.18
C TYR A 276 0.01 -6.39 18.97
N THR A 277 0.06 -6.25 20.28
CA THR A 277 0.29 -7.32 21.23
C THR A 277 -0.81 -7.17 22.27
N GLY A 278 -1.80 -8.07 22.28
CA GLY A 278 -3.04 -7.94 23.08
C GLY A 278 -2.83 -7.71 24.58
N GLY A 279 -3.93 -7.55 25.32
CA GLY A 279 -3.93 -7.15 26.74
C GLY A 279 -3.12 -8.08 27.66
N ASN A 280 -3.04 -9.37 27.31
CA ASN A 280 -2.26 -10.39 28.04
C ASN A 280 -0.74 -10.34 27.75
N GLY A 281 -0.29 -9.41 26.90
CA GLY A 281 1.13 -9.20 26.57
C GLY A 281 1.98 -8.70 27.75
N HIS A 282 1.37 -8.24 28.85
CA HIS A 282 2.11 -7.80 30.03
C HIS A 282 2.91 -8.92 30.72
N GLU A 283 2.47 -10.18 30.62
CA GLU A 283 3.24 -11.34 31.11
C GLU A 283 4.18 -11.93 30.03
N SER A 284 3.93 -11.63 28.76
CA SER A 284 4.71 -12.10 27.61
C SER A 284 5.41 -10.93 26.89
N LYS A 285 6.50 -10.41 27.47
CA LYS A 285 7.40 -9.38 26.88
C LYS A 285 8.09 -9.79 25.56
N GLN A 286 7.63 -10.85 24.90
CA GLN A 286 8.26 -11.49 23.75
C GLN A 286 7.47 -11.37 22.44
N ALA A 287 6.33 -10.66 22.41
CA ALA A 287 5.57 -10.47 21.17
C ALA A 287 5.96 -9.15 20.49
N SER A 288 6.32 -9.20 19.20
CA SER A 288 6.58 -8.01 18.38
C SER A 288 5.32 -7.44 17.73
N GLY A 289 4.21 -8.19 17.75
CA GLY A 289 2.97 -7.85 17.05
C GLY A 289 3.10 -7.84 15.52
N LEU A 290 4.19 -8.38 14.97
CA LEU A 290 4.43 -8.39 13.52
C LEU A 290 3.99 -9.70 12.85
N GLY A 291 4.05 -10.85 13.54
CA GLY A 291 3.81 -12.17 12.94
C GLY A 291 2.44 -12.29 12.25
N LEU A 292 1.35 -12.04 12.98
CA LEU A 292 0.00 -12.13 12.42
C LEU A 292 -0.31 -11.02 11.42
N TYR A 293 0.20 -9.79 11.63
CA TYR A 293 0.13 -8.72 10.64
C TYR A 293 0.76 -9.15 9.30
N LEU A 294 1.96 -9.74 9.34
CA LEU A 294 2.63 -10.27 8.14
C LEU A 294 1.81 -11.39 7.51
N CYS A 295 1.25 -12.30 8.31
CA CYS A 295 0.39 -13.36 7.80
C CYS A 295 -0.80 -12.80 6.99
N ARG A 296 -1.47 -11.76 7.51
CA ARG A 296 -2.55 -11.07 6.81
C ARG A 296 -2.09 -10.44 5.50
N GLN A 297 -0.99 -9.71 5.51
CA GLN A 297 -0.45 -9.06 4.31
C GLN A 297 -0.08 -10.09 3.23
N ILE A 298 0.56 -11.19 3.63
CA ILE A 298 0.96 -12.26 2.74
C ILE A 298 -0.28 -12.96 2.17
N CYS A 299 -1.24 -13.36 3.01
CA CYS A 299 -2.47 -14.01 2.54
C CYS A 299 -3.20 -13.13 1.52
N ASN A 300 -3.37 -11.83 1.82
CA ASN A 300 -4.02 -10.89 0.91
C ASN A 300 -3.31 -10.83 -0.46
N ARG A 301 -1.97 -10.80 -0.49
CA ARG A 301 -1.19 -10.80 -1.74
C ARG A 301 -1.22 -12.15 -2.48
N LEU A 302 -1.36 -13.25 -1.74
CA LEU A 302 -1.54 -14.58 -2.32
C LEU A 302 -2.97 -14.84 -2.81
N GLY A 303 -3.91 -13.96 -2.52
CA GLY A 303 -5.34 -14.17 -2.81
C GLY A 303 -6.05 -15.05 -1.78
N HIS A 304 -5.45 -15.32 -0.63
CA HIS A 304 -6.06 -16.13 0.43
C HIS A 304 -6.69 -15.24 1.50
N GLU A 305 -7.80 -15.68 2.08
CA GLU A 305 -8.41 -15.01 3.23
C GLU A 305 -8.00 -15.72 4.51
N ILE A 306 -7.39 -14.99 5.45
CA ILE A 306 -7.10 -15.51 6.79
C ILE A 306 -8.17 -15.04 7.79
N SER A 307 -8.59 -15.87 8.73
CA SER A 307 -9.51 -15.49 9.79
C SER A 307 -9.18 -16.22 11.09
N VAL A 308 -9.80 -15.80 12.18
CA VAL A 308 -9.57 -16.38 13.51
C VAL A 308 -10.91 -16.65 14.19
N ILE A 309 -10.99 -17.76 14.90
CA ILE A 309 -12.05 -18.06 15.87
C ILE A 309 -11.34 -18.41 17.17
N SER A 310 -11.67 -17.75 18.26
CA SER A 310 -10.99 -17.98 19.55
C SER A 310 -11.93 -17.75 20.71
N GLU A 311 -11.74 -18.52 21.77
CA GLU A 311 -12.45 -18.36 23.04
C GLU A 311 -11.44 -18.48 24.18
N VAL A 312 -11.50 -17.54 25.13
CA VAL A 312 -10.58 -17.49 26.27
C VAL A 312 -10.67 -18.79 27.07
N GLY A 313 -9.52 -19.43 27.29
CA GLY A 313 -9.39 -20.70 28.01
C GLY A 313 -9.77 -21.94 27.21
N ARG A 314 -10.24 -21.82 25.95
CA ARG A 314 -10.51 -22.96 25.06
C ARG A 314 -9.52 -23.10 23.91
N GLY A 315 -8.88 -22.00 23.52
CA GLY A 315 -7.85 -21.97 22.48
C GLY A 315 -8.25 -21.17 21.25
N THR A 316 -7.46 -21.30 20.19
CA THR A 316 -7.59 -20.50 18.97
C THR A 316 -7.58 -21.37 17.72
N THR A 317 -8.43 -21.04 16.75
CA THR A 317 -8.45 -21.63 15.42
C THR A 317 -8.15 -20.57 14.38
N MET A 318 -6.99 -20.68 13.74
CA MET A 318 -6.62 -19.88 12.58
C MET A 318 -7.10 -20.59 11.31
N ARG A 319 -7.82 -19.87 10.46
CA ARG A 319 -8.41 -20.40 9.23
C ARG A 319 -7.81 -19.66 8.03
N ILE A 320 -7.37 -20.39 7.02
CA ILE A 320 -6.90 -19.83 5.74
C ILE A 320 -7.79 -20.41 4.64
N HIS A 321 -8.65 -19.57 4.09
CA HIS A 321 -9.51 -19.91 2.97
C HIS A 321 -8.75 -19.70 1.66
N MET A 322 -8.56 -20.79 0.92
CA MET A 322 -7.73 -20.85 -0.30
C MET A 322 -8.56 -21.24 -1.53
N ASP A 323 -9.87 -21.02 -1.48
CA ASP A 323 -10.77 -21.27 -2.59
C ASP A 323 -10.78 -20.05 -3.53
N GLN A 324 -9.78 -19.98 -4.43
CA GLN A 324 -9.81 -19.03 -5.54
C GLN A 324 -9.68 -19.74 -6.89
N CYS A 325 -10.68 -19.51 -7.73
CA CYS A 325 -10.60 -19.58 -9.19
C CYS A 325 -9.91 -18.32 -9.73
N GLN A 326 -8.81 -18.48 -10.46
CA GLN A 326 -8.26 -17.56 -11.49
C GLN A 326 -8.83 -16.13 -11.51
N CYS A 327 -8.31 -15.20 -10.70
CA CYS A 327 -8.39 -13.76 -10.99
C CYS A 327 -7.38 -12.98 -10.12
N ILE A 328 -6.09 -13.27 -10.27
CA ILE A 328 -5.06 -12.33 -9.82
C ILE A 328 -5.09 -11.17 -10.83
N LYS A 329 -5.69 -10.04 -10.44
CA LYS A 329 -5.56 -8.79 -11.19
C LYS A 329 -4.18 -8.22 -10.88
N PHE A 330 -3.31 -8.24 -11.89
CA PHE A 330 -2.04 -7.50 -11.92
C PHE A 330 -2.29 -5.99 -11.90
#